data_AF-A0AAW4BIG8-F1
#
_entry.id   AF-A0AAW4BIG8-F1
#
_cell.length_a   1.000
_cell.length_b   1.000
_cell.length_c   1.000
_cell.angle_alpha   90.00
_cell.angle_beta   90.00
_cell.angle_gamma   90.00
#
_symmetry.space_group_name_H-M   'P 1'
#
loop_
_entity.id
_entity.type
_entity.pdbx_description
1 polymer ?
#
loop_
_entity_poly.entity_id
_entity_poly.type
_entity_poly.pdbx_seq_one_letter_code
_entity_poly.pdbx_strand_id
1 'polypeptide(L)'
;MTFIHELADVQSSNIGINTKIWQFSVVLPNAIIGKNCNICSHTFIENDVTIGNNVTIKCGVQIWDGILIGNNVFIGPNATFTNDMYPRSKQYPDEFMK
;
A
#
# COMPACT_ATOMS: atom_id res chain seq x y z
N MET A 1 2.38 0.65 -19.35
CA MET A 1 1.25 -0.24 -18.95
C MET A 1 1.51 -0.69 -17.52
N THR A 2 0.47 -0.93 -16.73
CA THR A 2 0.60 -1.47 -15.37
C THR A 2 0.84 -2.98 -15.44
N PHE A 3 1.67 -3.52 -14.57
CA PHE A 3 1.88 -4.97 -14.43
C PHE A 3 1.27 -5.44 -13.11
N ILE A 4 0.35 -6.39 -13.18
CA ILE A 4 -0.22 -7.07 -12.02
C ILE A 4 0.05 -8.55 -12.21
N HIS A 5 0.75 -9.15 -11.26
CA HIS A 5 1.04 -10.59 -11.28
C HIS A 5 -0.27 -11.39 -11.10
N GLU A 6 -0.41 -12.52 -11.79
CA GLU A 6 -1.63 -13.34 -11.77
C GLU A 6 -2.05 -13.85 -10.38
N LEU A 7 -1.06 -14.05 -9.50
CA LEU A 7 -1.21 -14.46 -8.10
C LEU A 7 -1.40 -13.29 -7.11
N ALA A 8 -1.57 -12.06 -7.58
CA ALA A 8 -1.91 -10.92 -6.74
C ALA A 8 -3.43 -10.71 -6.70
N ASP A 9 -3.96 -10.32 -5.54
CA ASP A 9 -5.37 -9.93 -5.38
C ASP A 9 -5.46 -8.40 -5.41
N VAL A 10 -5.77 -7.86 -6.59
CA VAL A 10 -5.82 -6.41 -6.81
C VAL A 10 -7.22 -6.00 -7.19
N GLN A 11 -7.87 -5.26 -6.29
CA GLN A 11 -9.24 -4.80 -6.45
C GLN A 11 -9.31 -3.32 -6.84
N SER A 12 -8.24 -2.54 -6.59
CA SER A 12 -8.18 -1.12 -6.95
C SER A 12 -8.05 -0.89 -8.46
N SER A 13 -8.84 0.05 -8.97
CA SER A 13 -8.71 0.60 -10.33
C SER A 13 -7.73 1.78 -10.41
N ASN A 14 -7.25 2.30 -9.27
CA ASN A 14 -6.52 3.56 -9.18
C ASN A 14 -4.99 3.32 -9.15
N ILE A 15 -4.47 2.64 -10.17
CA ILE A 15 -3.05 2.27 -10.23
C ILE A 15 -2.38 2.97 -11.42
N GLY A 16 -1.40 3.82 -11.10
CA GLY A 16 -0.65 4.60 -12.07
C GLY A 16 0.14 3.74 -13.06
N ILE A 17 0.37 4.30 -14.24
CA ILE A 17 1.12 3.62 -15.31
C ILE A 17 2.53 3.23 -14.86
N ASN A 18 3.02 2.10 -15.39
CA ASN A 18 4.34 1.52 -15.12
C ASN A 18 4.54 1.06 -13.67
N THR A 19 3.49 1.05 -12.85
CA THR A 19 3.51 0.40 -11.55
C THR A 19 3.46 -1.12 -11.72
N LYS A 20 4.25 -1.82 -10.90
CA LYS A 20 4.34 -3.27 -10.85
C LYS A 20 3.85 -3.77 -9.49
N ILE A 21 2.92 -4.72 -9.50
CA ILE A 21 2.41 -5.40 -8.31
C ILE A 21 2.72 -6.88 -8.43
N TRP A 22 3.48 -7.41 -7.47
CA TRP A 22 4.01 -8.77 -7.48
C TRP A 22 3.10 -9.75 -6.72
N GLN A 23 3.36 -11.05 -6.89
CA GLN A 23 2.54 -12.16 -6.37
C GLN A 23 2.24 -12.04 -4.87
N PHE A 24 1.07 -12.51 -4.46
CA PHE A 24 0.62 -12.55 -3.06
C PHE A 24 0.52 -11.17 -2.40
N SER A 25 0.51 -10.11 -3.20
CA SER A 25 0.13 -8.78 -2.72
C SER A 25 -1.39 -8.66 -2.76
N VAL A 26 -1.95 -7.97 -1.77
CA VAL A 26 -3.38 -7.66 -1.72
C VAL A 26 -3.55 -6.14 -1.71
N VAL A 27 -4.37 -5.61 -2.62
CA VAL A 27 -4.65 -4.17 -2.75
C VAL A 27 -6.16 -3.96 -2.78
N LEU A 28 -6.69 -3.30 -1.74
CA LEU A 28 -8.13 -3.07 -1.57
C LEU A 28 -8.69 -2.01 -2.55
N PRO A 29 -10.00 -1.99 -2.83
CA PRO A 29 -10.59 -1.25 -3.95
C PRO A 29 -10.30 0.24 -3.99
N ASN A 30 -10.20 0.89 -2.82
CA ASN A 30 -10.09 2.35 -2.75
C ASN A 30 -8.65 2.87 -2.69
N ALA A 31 -7.65 1.98 -2.58
CA ALA A 31 -6.24 2.38 -2.55
C ALA A 31 -5.85 3.19 -3.79
N ILE A 32 -5.07 4.25 -3.61
CA ILE A 32 -4.54 5.07 -4.71
C ILE A 32 -3.03 4.85 -4.82
N ILE A 33 -2.56 4.34 -5.96
CA ILE A 33 -1.14 4.08 -6.19
C ILE A 33 -0.65 4.89 -7.39
N GLY A 34 0.38 5.70 -7.18
CA GLY A 34 0.97 6.54 -8.21
C GLY A 34 1.70 5.75 -9.32
N LYS A 35 2.40 6.48 -10.18
CA LYS A 35 3.11 5.94 -11.35
C LYS A 35 4.48 5.39 -10.96
N ASN A 36 4.97 4.44 -11.75
CA ASN A 36 6.33 3.90 -11.63
C ASN A 36 6.64 3.35 -10.22
N CYS A 37 5.66 2.74 -9.56
CA CYS A 37 5.85 2.11 -8.26
C CYS A 37 6.22 0.64 -8.40
N ASN A 38 6.87 0.10 -7.37
CA ASN A 38 7.22 -1.32 -7.28
C ASN A 38 6.72 -1.89 -5.95
N ILE A 39 5.60 -2.62 -6.02
CA ILE A 39 4.91 -3.22 -4.87
C ILE A 39 5.29 -4.70 -4.82
N CYS A 40 6.32 -5.02 -4.04
CA CYS A 40 6.86 -6.39 -3.94
C CYS A 40 5.87 -7.38 -3.30
N SER A 41 6.19 -8.66 -3.41
CA SER A 41 5.31 -9.75 -2.97
C SER A 41 4.98 -9.69 -1.47
N HIS A 42 3.85 -10.28 -1.09
CA HIS A 42 3.40 -10.33 0.31
C HIS A 42 3.24 -8.95 0.94
N THR A 43 2.77 -7.98 0.17
CA THR A 43 2.36 -6.67 0.70
C THR A 43 0.85 -6.61 0.86
N PHE A 44 0.38 -5.81 1.81
CA PHE A 44 -1.04 -5.56 2.04
C PHE A 44 -1.29 -4.06 2.02
N ILE A 45 -2.29 -3.59 1.26
CA ILE A 45 -2.62 -2.17 1.10
C ILE A 45 -4.12 -1.97 1.28
N GLU A 46 -4.52 -1.20 2.30
CA GLU A 46 -5.92 -0.93 2.63
C GLU A 46 -6.57 0.18 1.77
N ASN A 47 -7.77 0.62 2.15
CA ASN A 47 -8.65 1.46 1.34
C ASN A 47 -8.27 2.95 1.39
N ASP A 48 -8.11 3.52 2.57
CA ASP A 48 -7.69 4.92 2.79
C ASP A 48 -6.15 5.00 2.75
N VAL A 49 -5.56 4.59 1.63
CA VAL A 49 -4.11 4.64 1.40
C VAL A 49 -3.82 5.42 0.12
N THR A 50 -2.87 6.36 0.22
CA THR A 50 -2.34 7.06 -0.95
C THR A 50 -0.84 6.86 -1.05
N ILE A 51 -0.39 6.30 -2.17
CA ILE A 51 1.02 6.10 -2.50
C ILE A 51 1.37 7.03 -3.67
N GLY A 52 2.43 7.83 -3.50
CA GLY A 52 2.97 8.72 -4.52
C GLY A 52 3.60 8.00 -5.71
N ASN A 53 4.40 8.72 -6.49
CA ASN A 53 5.11 8.20 -7.65
C ASN A 53 6.53 7.73 -7.29
N ASN A 54 7.09 6.81 -8.08
CA ASN A 54 8.43 6.28 -7.90
C ASN A 54 8.67 5.62 -6.53
N VAL A 55 7.63 5.03 -5.94
CA VAL A 55 7.72 4.39 -4.62
C VAL A 55 8.12 2.93 -4.77
N THR A 56 9.02 2.46 -3.92
CA THR A 56 9.32 1.03 -3.77
C THR A 56 8.88 0.55 -2.40
N ILE A 57 8.01 -0.46 -2.37
CA ILE A 57 7.59 -1.15 -1.16
C ILE A 57 8.10 -2.58 -1.23
N LYS A 58 9.02 -2.94 -0.34
CA LYS A 58 9.61 -4.28 -0.28
C LYS A 58 8.67 -5.28 0.40
N CYS A 59 9.02 -6.56 0.32
CA CYS A 59 8.16 -7.65 0.75
C CYS A 59 7.80 -7.57 2.25
N GLY A 60 6.63 -8.08 2.61
CA GLY A 60 6.19 -8.23 4.00
C GLY A 60 5.70 -6.93 4.65
N VAL A 61 5.46 -5.87 3.87
CA VAL A 61 4.98 -4.57 4.35
C VAL A 61 3.45 -4.48 4.27
N GLN A 62 2.81 -4.03 5.34
CA GLN A 62 1.38 -3.72 5.39
C GLN A 62 1.18 -2.21 5.55
N ILE A 63 0.36 -1.63 4.68
CA ILE A 63 -0.01 -0.21 4.68
C ILE A 63 -1.49 -0.12 5.05
N TRP A 64 -1.74 0.32 6.28
CA TRP A 64 -3.06 0.47 6.87
C TRP A 64 -3.75 1.77 6.45
N ASP A 65 -5.06 1.82 6.66
CA ASP A 65 -5.90 3.00 6.45
C ASP A 65 -5.33 4.24 7.17
N GLY A 66 -5.41 5.38 6.50
CA GLY A 66 -4.89 6.67 6.95
C GLY A 66 -3.46 6.99 6.48
N ILE A 67 -2.73 6.02 5.91
CA ILE A 67 -1.32 6.23 5.56
C ILE A 67 -1.16 6.91 4.19
N LEU A 68 -0.36 7.99 4.20
CA LEU A 68 0.14 8.68 3.01
C LEU A 68 1.64 8.39 2.80
N ILE A 69 2.01 7.84 1.64
CA ILE A 69 3.40 7.65 1.23
C ILE A 69 3.73 8.66 0.12
N GLY A 70 4.74 9.50 0.36
CA GLY A 70 5.20 10.51 -0.59
C GLY A 70 5.89 9.95 -1.83
N ASN A 71 6.26 10.84 -2.76
CA ASN A 71 7.02 10.47 -3.96
C ASN A 71 8.45 10.05 -3.62
N ASN A 72 9.03 9.13 -4.42
CA ASN A 72 10.42 8.66 -4.33
C ASN A 72 10.78 8.00 -2.98
N VAL A 73 9.78 7.50 -2.24
CA VAL A 73 10.00 6.80 -0.98
C VAL A 73 10.44 5.37 -1.23
N PHE A 74 11.39 4.89 -0.43
CA PHE A 74 11.78 3.49 -0.36
C PHE A 74 11.42 2.93 1.02
N ILE A 75 10.55 1.92 1.06
CA ILE A 75 10.18 1.20 2.27
C ILE A 75 10.88 -0.16 2.24
N GLY A 76 11.77 -0.37 3.22
CA GLY A 76 12.55 -1.59 3.37
C GLY A 76 11.69 -2.83 3.67
N PRO A 77 12.24 -4.05 3.48
CA PRO A 77 11.51 -5.28 3.71
C PRO A 77 11.10 -5.39 5.18
N ASN A 78 9.87 -5.85 5.43
CA ASN A 78 9.28 -5.99 6.77
C ASN A 78 9.24 -4.70 7.61
N ALA A 79 9.33 -3.51 6.99
CA ALA A 79 9.00 -2.28 7.71
C ALA A 79 7.53 -2.33 8.14
N THR A 80 7.27 -1.99 9.41
CA THR A 80 5.93 -2.05 9.99
C THR A 80 5.41 -0.64 10.22
N PHE A 81 4.19 -0.40 9.74
CA PHE A 81 3.45 0.83 10.03
C PHE A 81 2.37 0.55 11.07
N THR A 82 2.02 1.59 11.80
CA THR A 82 0.80 1.67 12.62
C THR A 82 0.07 2.95 12.24
N ASN A 83 -1.26 2.92 12.26
CA ASN A 83 -2.12 4.08 12.00
C ASN A 83 -2.77 4.64 13.28
N ASP A 84 -2.60 3.93 14.39
CA ASP A 84 -2.93 4.37 15.74
C ASP A 84 -1.65 4.39 16.59
N MET A 85 -1.48 5.43 17.39
CA MET A 85 -0.38 5.55 18.35
C MET A 85 -0.55 4.59 19.54
N TYR A 86 -1.80 4.27 19.88
CA TYR A 86 -2.18 3.40 21.00
C TYR A 86 -3.27 2.40 20.59
N PRO A 87 -2.99 1.49 19.65
CA PRO A 87 -3.99 0.58 19.08
C PRO A 87 -4.62 -0.29 20.17
N ARG A 88 -5.96 -0.31 20.21
CA ARG A 88 -6.74 -1.14 21.14
C ARG A 88 -7.70 -2.04 20.38
N SER A 89 -7.75 -3.32 20.77
CA SER A 89 -8.65 -4.28 20.12
C SER A 89 -10.11 -3.83 20.24
N LYS A 90 -10.83 -3.83 19.12
CA LYS A 90 -12.25 -3.41 19.00
C LYS A 90 -12.50 -1.94 19.38
N GLN A 91 -11.46 -1.11 19.36
CA GLN A 91 -11.58 0.33 19.54
C GLN A 91 -10.82 0.99 18.39
N TYR A 92 -11.56 1.75 17.59
CA TYR A 92 -11.04 2.40 16.40
C TYR A 92 -11.11 3.91 16.62
N PRO A 93 -10.09 4.66 16.19
CA PRO A 93 -10.19 6.12 16.19
C PRO A 93 -11.29 6.56 15.22
N ASP A 94 -11.96 7.67 15.53
CA ASP A 94 -12.96 8.26 14.62
C ASP A 94 -12.31 8.73 13.31
N GLU A 95 -11.05 9.19 13.39
CA GLU A 95 -10.22 9.61 12.27
C GLU A 95 -8.76 9.19 12.48
N PHE A 96 -8.08 8.79 11.39
CA PHE A 96 -6.64 8.53 11.41
C PHE A 96 -5.85 9.84 11.26
N MET A 97 -4.73 9.94 11.98
CA MET A 97 -3.83 11.09 11.88
C MET A 97 -3.10 11.04 10.52
N LYS A 98 -3.33 12.04 9.66
CA LYS A 98 -2.73 12.15 8.32
C LYS A 98 -1.47 13.01 8.33
#